data_AF-A0A445MXL5-F1
#
_entry.id   AF-A0A445MXL5-F1
#
_cell.length_a   1.000
_cell.length_b   1.000
_cell.length_c   1.000
_cell.angle_alpha   90.00
_cell.angle_beta   90.00
_cell.angle_gamma   90.00
#
_symmetry.space_group_name_H-M   'P 1'
#
loop_
_entity.id
_entity.type
_entity.pdbx_description
1 polymer ?
#
loop_
_entity_poly.entity_id
_entity_poly.type
_entity_poly.pdbx_seq_one_letter_code
_entity_poly.pdbx_strand_id
1 'polypeptide(L)'
;MRLIKEGFAIESNSNIGHYFKGKYIIPFDKGGGSDAESGFLPNYYVETGYFLDWSCASVMSLYQRANYSSAKANLRNPDYWFIQGLTYSARGVYSPSFRINSCSVFDSNGSSIFFTKSKDKKFLLQILGLLTSRFIRYQIKNYCGHTIATEVDELKGITLLENDIKFDKLINQITKAQKTNPRYDYASHEQIEIDRLVYEAYGLNADDIEEVENWFARRYPKLSAAQKENLRKLGKSDDYLVLYGYKKE
;
A
#
# COMPACT_ATOMS: atom_id res chain seq x y z
N MET A 1 -19.25 -24.07 19.23
CA MET A 1 -19.31 -22.79 18.51
C MET A 1 -18.31 -21.83 19.18
N ARG A 2 -17.08 -21.76 18.67
CA ARG A 2 -15.94 -21.09 19.32
C ARG A 2 -15.36 -20.11 18.30
N LEU A 3 -16.04 -18.98 18.07
CA LEU A 3 -15.63 -18.02 17.04
C LEU A 3 -16.03 -16.58 17.43
N ILE A 4 -15.33 -16.05 18.44
CA ILE A 4 -14.94 -14.63 18.49
C ILE A 4 -13.53 -14.65 19.11
N LYS A 5 -12.51 -14.76 18.27
CA LYS A 5 -11.13 -14.45 18.62
C LYS A 5 -10.73 -13.41 17.58
N GLU A 6 -10.85 -12.10 17.78
CA GLU A 6 -10.74 -11.32 19.01
C GLU A 6 -11.65 -10.08 18.90
N GLY A 7 -12.71 -10.08 19.68
CA GLY A 7 -13.65 -8.96 19.83
C GLY A 7 -13.84 -8.65 21.32
N PHE A 8 -14.25 -7.41 21.62
CA PHE A 8 -14.32 -6.85 22.97
C PHE A 8 -14.95 -7.79 24.01
N ALA A 9 -14.35 -7.81 25.20
CA ALA A 9 -15.00 -8.27 26.41
C ALA A 9 -15.86 -7.14 27.00
N ILE A 10 -17.09 -7.47 27.38
CA ILE A 10 -18.01 -6.54 28.04
C ILE A 10 -17.60 -6.31 29.51
N GLU A 11 -16.81 -7.23 30.08
CA GLU A 11 -16.37 -7.20 31.47
C GLU A 11 -14.84 -7.06 31.58
N SER A 12 -14.37 -6.25 32.52
CA SER A 12 -12.96 -5.95 32.78
C SER A 12 -12.11 -7.16 33.18
N ASN A 13 -12.72 -8.33 33.41
CA ASN A 13 -12.08 -9.52 33.96
C ASN A 13 -11.83 -10.66 32.96
N SER A 14 -12.11 -10.48 31.67
CA SER A 14 -11.77 -11.54 30.70
C SER A 14 -10.39 -11.30 30.10
N ASN A 15 -9.58 -12.35 30.01
CA ASN A 15 -8.23 -12.38 29.42
C ASN A 15 -8.18 -12.08 27.90
N ILE A 16 -9.13 -11.30 27.38
CA ILE A 16 -9.27 -10.95 25.96
C ILE A 16 -8.73 -9.53 25.78
N GLY A 17 -7.72 -9.38 24.92
CA GLY A 17 -7.04 -8.10 24.69
C GLY A 17 -7.98 -6.98 24.23
N HIS A 18 -7.82 -5.78 24.79
CA HIS A 18 -8.54 -4.58 24.37
C HIS A 18 -7.92 -3.99 23.10
N TYR A 19 -8.40 -4.40 21.92
CA TYR A 19 -8.03 -3.73 20.66
C TYR A 19 -8.52 -2.26 20.64
N PHE A 20 -7.75 -1.38 20.00
CA PHE A 20 -8.01 0.07 19.92
C PHE A 20 -8.33 0.76 21.26
N LYS A 21 -7.75 0.30 22.37
CA LYS A 21 -7.98 0.86 23.73
C LYS A 21 -9.46 0.83 24.14
N GLY A 22 -10.20 -0.20 23.73
CA GLY A 22 -11.62 -0.37 24.09
C GLY A 22 -12.61 0.41 23.21
N LYS A 23 -12.15 1.02 22.11
CA LYS A 23 -13.02 1.72 21.16
C LYS A 23 -13.62 0.73 20.16
N TYR A 24 -14.94 0.76 19.99
CA TYR A 24 -15.66 -0.06 19.01
C TYR A 24 -15.71 0.58 17.61
N ILE A 25 -15.36 1.85 17.47
CA ILE A 25 -15.16 2.48 16.16
C ILE A 25 -13.73 2.20 15.71
N ILE A 26 -13.58 1.34 14.70
CA ILE A 26 -12.29 0.90 14.19
C ILE A 26 -12.05 1.42 12.77
N PRO A 27 -10.80 1.68 12.36
CA PRO A 27 -10.49 2.04 10.99
C PRO A 27 -10.89 0.91 10.02
N PHE A 28 -11.21 1.26 8.78
CA PHE A 28 -11.57 0.29 7.74
C PHE A 28 -10.70 0.52 6.51
N ASP A 29 -9.91 -0.50 6.15
CA ASP A 29 -9.05 -0.40 4.97
C ASP A 29 -9.87 -0.55 3.69
N LYS A 30 -9.91 0.53 2.91
CA LYS A 30 -10.47 0.62 1.56
C LYS A 30 -9.41 1.17 0.61
N GLY A 31 -9.68 1.09 -0.70
CA GLY A 31 -8.84 1.74 -1.71
C GLY A 31 -8.64 3.24 -1.41
N GLY A 32 -7.41 3.72 -1.63
CA GLY A 32 -7.03 5.11 -1.43
C GLY A 32 -7.18 5.95 -2.69
N GLY A 33 -7.59 7.21 -2.54
CA GLY A 33 -7.71 8.16 -3.65
C GLY A 33 -6.35 8.79 -4.03
N SER A 34 -5.96 8.65 -5.29
CA SER A 34 -4.83 9.36 -5.88
C SER A 34 -5.15 10.82 -6.16
N ASP A 35 -4.14 11.67 -6.16
CA ASP A 35 -4.22 13.05 -6.61
C ASP A 35 -3.13 13.29 -7.66
N ALA A 36 -3.49 13.07 -8.92
CA ALA A 36 -2.55 13.17 -10.03
C ALA A 36 -2.16 14.61 -10.35
N GLU A 37 -3.00 15.59 -10.01
CA GLU A 37 -2.74 17.01 -10.31
C GLU A 37 -1.61 17.55 -9.42
N SER A 38 -1.46 17.04 -8.19
CA SER A 38 -0.33 17.35 -7.30
C SER A 38 0.86 16.37 -7.40
N GLY A 39 0.74 15.30 -8.20
CA GLY A 39 1.79 14.29 -8.33
C GLY A 39 1.76 13.18 -7.29
N PHE A 40 0.68 13.08 -6.50
CA PHE A 40 0.58 12.21 -5.32
C PHE A 40 -0.14 10.88 -5.59
N LEU A 41 0.47 9.78 -5.11
CA LEU A 41 -0.17 8.46 -4.99
C LEU A 41 -0.27 8.03 -3.52
N PRO A 42 -1.30 7.25 -3.13
CA PRO A 42 -1.49 6.84 -1.74
C PRO A 42 -0.59 5.65 -1.36
N ASN A 43 0.73 5.84 -1.43
CA ASN A 43 1.73 4.86 -1.04
C ASN A 43 2.24 5.09 0.39
N TYR A 44 2.86 4.05 0.96
CA TYR A 44 3.53 4.01 2.26
C TYR A 44 2.60 4.13 3.47
N TYR A 45 2.04 5.30 3.73
CA TYR A 45 1.09 5.53 4.80
C TYR A 45 0.02 6.52 4.36
N VAL A 46 -1.23 6.11 4.49
CA VAL A 46 -2.40 6.97 4.31
C VAL A 46 -3.37 6.62 5.42
N GLU A 47 -3.74 7.62 6.22
CA GLU A 47 -4.77 7.44 7.22
C GLU A 47 -6.12 7.20 6.54
N THR A 48 -6.84 6.17 6.98
CA THR A 48 -8.17 5.89 6.42
C THR A 48 -9.19 6.90 6.95
N GLY A 49 -9.98 7.46 6.04
CA GLY A 49 -11.17 8.25 6.39
C GLY A 49 -12.41 7.38 6.63
N TYR A 50 -12.28 6.04 6.54
CA TYR A 50 -13.39 5.10 6.69
C TYR A 50 -13.29 4.40 8.04
N PHE A 51 -14.41 4.35 8.76
CA PHE A 51 -14.51 3.72 10.06
C PHE A 51 -15.76 2.85 10.11
N LEU A 52 -15.69 1.77 10.88
CA LEU A 52 -16.81 0.87 11.12
C LEU A 52 -17.13 0.80 12.61
N ASP A 53 -18.42 0.68 12.91
CA ASP A 53 -18.86 0.22 14.23
C ASP A 53 -18.69 -1.30 14.32
N TRP A 54 -17.72 -1.71 15.14
CA TRP A 54 -17.35 -3.08 15.45
C TRP A 54 -17.80 -3.51 16.85
N SER A 55 -18.85 -2.88 17.39
CA SER A 55 -19.49 -3.31 18.64
C SER A 55 -20.07 -4.73 18.51
N CYS A 56 -20.19 -5.44 19.64
CA CYS A 56 -20.78 -6.77 19.66
C CYS A 56 -22.18 -6.79 19.04
N ALA A 57 -23.01 -5.77 19.30
CA ALA A 57 -24.34 -5.65 18.71
C ALA A 57 -24.27 -5.55 17.17
N SER A 58 -23.38 -4.69 16.65
CA SER A 58 -23.20 -4.49 15.21
C SER A 58 -22.67 -5.75 14.52
N VAL A 59 -21.64 -6.40 15.06
CA VAL A 59 -21.11 -7.67 14.53
C VAL A 59 -22.15 -8.79 14.59
N MET A 60 -22.89 -8.93 15.70
CA MET A 60 -23.97 -9.92 15.82
C MET A 60 -25.07 -9.69 14.80
N SER A 61 -25.42 -8.43 14.54
CA SER A 61 -26.41 -8.09 13.52
C SER A 61 -25.97 -8.52 12.11
N LEU A 62 -24.67 -8.47 11.79
CA LEU A 62 -24.13 -8.96 10.52
C LEU A 62 -24.27 -10.48 10.39
N TYR A 63 -23.94 -11.24 11.43
CA TYR A 63 -24.13 -12.70 11.46
C TYR A 63 -25.61 -13.10 11.34
N GLN A 64 -26.50 -12.38 12.01
CA GLN A 64 -27.94 -12.65 11.92
C GLN A 64 -28.48 -12.37 10.51
N ARG A 65 -28.04 -11.28 9.86
CA ARG A 65 -28.40 -10.98 8.46
C ARG A 65 -27.82 -11.99 7.47
N ALA A 66 -26.64 -12.54 7.75
CA ALA A 66 -26.04 -13.60 6.92
C ALA A 66 -26.89 -14.88 6.83
N ASN A 67 -27.83 -15.08 7.78
CA ASN A 67 -28.73 -16.22 7.82
C ASN A 67 -30.06 -16.02 7.07
N TYR A 68 -30.39 -14.79 6.63
CA TYR A 68 -31.56 -14.50 5.79
C TYR A 68 -31.16 -14.38 4.29
N SER A 69 -32.08 -14.72 3.39
CA SER A 69 -31.82 -15.03 1.96
C SER A 69 -31.15 -13.93 1.12
N SER A 70 -30.56 -14.38 0.00
CA SER A 70 -30.00 -13.69 -1.20
C SER A 70 -29.00 -12.54 -1.04
N ALA A 71 -28.96 -11.87 0.10
CA ALA A 71 -27.99 -10.80 0.42
C ALA A 71 -27.19 -11.16 1.69
N LYS A 72 -26.66 -12.40 1.74
CA LYS A 72 -25.85 -12.86 2.88
C LYS A 72 -24.64 -11.95 3.04
N ALA A 73 -24.62 -11.15 4.11
CA ALA A 73 -23.43 -10.46 4.56
C ALA A 73 -22.40 -11.50 5.05
N ASN A 74 -21.67 -12.11 4.12
CA ASN A 74 -20.64 -13.08 4.43
C ASN A 74 -19.40 -12.34 4.92
N LEU A 75 -19.14 -12.46 6.22
CA LEU A 75 -17.86 -12.08 6.81
C LEU A 75 -16.79 -13.03 6.27
N ARG A 76 -15.98 -12.54 5.34
CA ARG A 76 -14.92 -13.30 4.68
C ARG A 76 -13.59 -13.09 5.40
N ASN A 77 -12.77 -14.14 5.41
CA ASN A 77 -11.38 -14.10 5.84
C ASN A 77 -11.18 -13.57 7.29
N PRO A 78 -11.97 -14.01 8.28
CA PRO A 78 -11.85 -13.52 9.66
C PRO A 78 -10.48 -13.79 10.29
N ASP A 79 -9.80 -14.85 9.86
CA ASP A 79 -8.45 -15.21 10.31
C ASP A 79 -7.37 -14.18 9.94
N TYR A 80 -7.70 -13.21 9.09
CA TYR A 80 -6.79 -12.16 8.62
C TYR A 80 -7.10 -10.78 9.21
N TRP A 81 -8.14 -10.65 10.02
CA TRP A 81 -8.48 -9.37 10.65
C TRP A 81 -7.52 -9.04 11.78
N PHE A 82 -7.28 -7.75 11.99
CA PHE A 82 -6.43 -7.23 13.07
C PHE A 82 -4.97 -7.70 13.00
N ILE A 83 -4.52 -8.20 11.85
CA ILE A 83 -3.13 -8.56 11.59
C ILE A 83 -2.41 -7.39 10.90
N GLN A 84 -1.19 -7.10 11.34
CA GLN A 84 -0.32 -6.14 10.65
C GLN A 84 0.11 -6.71 9.30
N GLY A 85 -0.03 -5.90 8.25
CA GLY A 85 0.39 -6.22 6.90
C GLY A 85 0.43 -4.98 6.02
N LEU A 86 0.34 -5.20 4.71
CA LEU A 86 0.20 -4.13 3.72
C LEU A 86 -1.21 -4.18 3.15
N THR A 87 -1.85 -3.03 2.97
CA THR A 87 -3.09 -2.92 2.18
C THR A 87 -2.76 -2.21 0.87
N TYR A 88 -3.58 -2.44 -0.15
CA TYR A 88 -3.38 -1.78 -1.44
C TYR A 88 -4.69 -1.39 -2.10
N SER A 89 -4.63 -0.39 -2.98
CA SER A 89 -5.78 -0.01 -3.81
C SER A 89 -5.80 -0.90 -5.04
N ALA A 90 -6.72 -1.87 -5.09
CA ALA A 90 -6.79 -2.85 -6.17
C ALA A 90 -7.31 -2.26 -7.49
N ARG A 91 -8.08 -1.16 -7.43
CA ARG A 91 -8.75 -0.57 -8.60
C ARG A 91 -8.46 0.92 -8.74
N GLY A 92 -8.49 1.39 -9.98
CA GLY A 92 -8.26 2.77 -10.37
C GLY A 92 -7.13 2.91 -11.39
N VAL A 93 -7.06 4.06 -12.08
CA VAL A 93 -6.08 4.31 -13.14
C VAL A 93 -4.64 4.09 -12.64
N TYR A 94 -4.36 4.50 -11.40
CA TYR A 94 -3.04 4.38 -10.76
C TYR A 94 -2.90 3.13 -9.86
N SER A 95 -3.82 2.17 -9.95
CA SER A 95 -3.66 0.88 -9.27
C SER A 95 -2.40 0.15 -9.77
N PRO A 96 -1.71 -0.62 -8.92
CA PRO A 96 -1.88 -0.68 -7.47
C PRO A 96 -1.18 0.47 -6.75
N SER A 97 -1.58 0.77 -5.52
CA SER A 97 -0.85 1.63 -4.58
C SER A 97 -0.81 0.95 -3.23
N PHE A 98 0.37 0.86 -2.60
CA PHE A 98 0.63 0.00 -1.45
C PHE A 98 0.95 0.83 -0.20
N ARG A 99 0.37 0.47 0.94
CA ARG A 99 0.56 1.18 2.21
C ARG A 99 0.49 0.21 3.38
N ILE A 100 1.05 0.62 4.51
CA ILE A 100 0.90 -0.10 5.77
C ILE A 100 -0.61 -0.13 6.13
N ASN A 101 -1.13 -1.31 6.46
CA ASN A 101 -2.54 -1.46 6.81
C ASN A 101 -2.86 -0.88 8.20
N SER A 102 -4.14 -0.72 8.48
CA SER A 102 -4.63 -0.14 9.73
C SER A 102 -4.69 -1.15 10.91
N CYS A 103 -4.20 -2.38 10.72
CA CYS A 103 -4.39 -3.50 11.65
C CYS A 103 -5.87 -3.69 12.04
N SER A 104 -6.75 -3.70 11.04
CA SER A 104 -8.19 -3.76 11.23
C SER A 104 -8.84 -4.67 10.19
N VAL A 105 -10.16 -4.55 10.04
CA VAL A 105 -10.91 -5.19 8.97
C VAL A 105 -10.82 -4.40 7.66
N PHE A 106 -11.03 -5.07 6.53
CA PHE A 106 -10.73 -4.53 5.20
C PHE A 106 -11.74 -4.96 4.13
N ASP A 107 -11.89 -4.13 3.10
CA ASP A 107 -12.71 -4.38 1.90
C ASP A 107 -11.91 -5.10 0.80
N SER A 108 -12.60 -5.66 -0.20
CA SER A 108 -11.96 -6.22 -1.40
C SER A 108 -11.12 -5.20 -2.18
N ASN A 109 -11.54 -3.93 -2.23
CA ASN A 109 -10.74 -2.88 -2.90
C ASN A 109 -9.59 -2.34 -2.03
N GLY A 110 -9.57 -2.71 -0.75
CA GLY A 110 -8.49 -2.46 0.22
C GLY A 110 -7.87 -3.76 0.71
N SER A 111 -7.80 -4.78 -0.16
CA SER A 111 -7.27 -6.10 0.18
C SER A 111 -5.86 -5.99 0.77
N SER A 112 -5.45 -7.02 1.52
CA SER A 112 -4.24 -6.99 2.31
C SER A 112 -3.31 -8.16 2.02
N ILE A 113 -2.01 -7.88 2.11
CA ILE A 113 -0.90 -8.81 2.00
C ILE A 113 -0.40 -9.07 3.41
N PHE A 114 -0.42 -10.34 3.83
CA PHE A 114 -0.01 -10.77 5.16
C PHE A 114 1.18 -11.71 5.07
N PHE A 115 2.12 -11.54 5.99
CA PHE A 115 3.36 -12.32 6.03
C PHE A 115 3.29 -13.34 7.16
N THR A 116 3.22 -14.63 6.82
CA THR A 116 3.04 -15.72 7.78
C THR A 116 4.37 -16.21 8.38
N LYS A 117 5.47 -16.11 7.63
CA LYS A 117 6.79 -16.62 8.03
C LYS A 117 7.67 -15.62 8.78
N SER A 118 7.49 -14.32 8.52
CA SER A 118 8.24 -13.25 9.20
C SER A 118 7.28 -12.13 9.60
N LYS A 119 7.19 -11.86 10.89
CA LYS A 119 6.47 -10.71 11.47
C LYS A 119 7.40 -9.52 11.72
N ASP A 120 8.64 -9.59 11.22
CA ASP A 120 9.60 -8.51 11.43
C ASP A 120 9.13 -7.26 10.68
N LYS A 121 9.08 -6.14 11.42
CA LYS A 121 8.80 -4.82 10.86
C LYS A 121 9.76 -4.52 9.69
N LYS A 122 11.03 -4.91 9.80
CA LYS A 122 12.02 -4.71 8.75
C LYS A 122 11.63 -5.42 7.46
N PHE A 123 11.17 -6.66 7.55
CA PHE A 123 10.70 -7.42 6.39
C PHE A 123 9.47 -6.77 5.74
N LEU A 124 8.52 -6.29 6.54
CA LEU A 124 7.35 -5.56 6.03
C LEU A 124 7.77 -4.30 5.26
N LEU A 125 8.68 -3.50 5.83
CA LEU A 125 9.20 -2.30 5.18
C LEU A 125 9.98 -2.64 3.91
N GLN A 126 10.69 -3.77 3.90
CA GLN A 126 11.42 -4.23 2.73
C GLN A 126 10.48 -4.53 1.56
N ILE A 127 9.43 -5.32 1.79
CA ILE A 127 8.43 -5.64 0.78
C ILE A 127 7.69 -4.39 0.32
N LEU A 128 7.35 -3.48 1.24
CA LEU A 128 6.69 -2.22 0.91
C LEU A 128 7.54 -1.36 -0.04
N GLY A 129 8.84 -1.22 0.23
CA GLY A 129 9.77 -0.49 -0.63
C GLY A 129 9.78 -1.03 -2.06
N LEU A 130 9.93 -2.36 -2.21
CA LEU A 130 9.86 -3.03 -3.51
C LEU A 130 8.54 -2.76 -4.23
N LEU A 131 7.40 -3.05 -3.58
CA LEU A 131 6.07 -2.92 -4.18
C LEU A 131 5.72 -1.47 -4.59
N THR A 132 6.28 -0.48 -3.90
CA THR A 132 6.06 0.94 -4.23
C THR A 132 6.92 1.47 -5.37
N SER A 133 7.95 0.73 -5.80
CA SER A 133 8.85 1.17 -6.86
C SER A 133 8.19 1.22 -8.24
N ARG A 134 8.72 2.07 -9.11
CA ARG A 134 8.29 2.17 -10.52
C ARG A 134 8.57 0.88 -11.28
N PHE A 135 9.68 0.19 -10.98
CA PHE A 135 10.00 -1.07 -11.64
C PHE A 135 8.98 -2.18 -11.34
N ILE A 136 8.62 -2.38 -10.07
CA ILE A 136 7.61 -3.39 -9.74
C ILE A 136 6.24 -3.02 -10.30
N ARG A 137 5.89 -1.73 -10.31
CA ARG A 137 4.67 -1.25 -10.99
C ARG A 137 4.69 -1.57 -12.49
N TYR A 138 5.82 -1.36 -13.15
CA TYR A 138 6.03 -1.72 -14.55
C TYR A 138 5.82 -3.22 -14.75
N GLN A 139 6.38 -4.07 -13.88
CA GLN A 139 6.20 -5.52 -13.98
C GLN A 139 4.73 -5.94 -13.83
N ILE A 140 4.05 -5.45 -12.80
CA ILE A 140 2.64 -5.77 -12.53
C ILE A 140 1.77 -5.44 -13.74
N LYS A 141 1.96 -4.25 -14.33
CA LYS A 141 1.06 -3.74 -15.37
C LYS A 141 1.40 -4.22 -16.78
N ASN A 142 2.61 -4.70 -17.03
CA ASN A 142 3.00 -5.20 -18.34
C ASN A 142 3.06 -6.73 -18.42
N TYR A 143 3.20 -7.45 -17.30
CA TYR A 143 3.37 -8.92 -17.33
C TYR A 143 2.41 -9.70 -16.43
N CYS A 144 1.90 -9.13 -15.33
CA CYS A 144 1.01 -9.85 -14.43
C CYS A 144 -0.48 -9.59 -14.71
N GLY A 145 -0.83 -8.35 -15.06
CA GLY A 145 -2.22 -7.97 -15.34
C GLY A 145 -2.32 -6.76 -16.26
N HIS A 146 -3.07 -6.92 -17.35
CA HIS A 146 -3.22 -5.90 -18.39
C HIS A 146 -4.46 -5.00 -18.20
N THR A 147 -5.19 -5.15 -17.09
CA THR A 147 -6.41 -4.38 -16.83
C THR A 147 -6.16 -3.19 -15.89
N ILE A 148 -7.19 -2.37 -15.70
CA ILE A 148 -7.17 -1.28 -14.71
C ILE A 148 -7.11 -1.83 -13.28
N ALA A 149 -7.66 -3.02 -13.04
CA ALA A 149 -7.57 -3.69 -11.76
C ALA A 149 -6.23 -4.39 -11.61
N THR A 150 -5.79 -4.51 -10.37
CA THR A 150 -4.74 -5.41 -9.93
C THR A 150 -5.36 -6.12 -8.74
N GLU A 151 -5.94 -7.28 -8.97
CA GLU A 151 -6.55 -8.09 -7.93
C GLU A 151 -5.49 -9.00 -7.29
N VAL A 152 -5.93 -9.96 -6.49
CA VAL A 152 -5.02 -10.80 -5.70
C VAL A 152 -4.18 -11.72 -6.58
N ASP A 153 -4.71 -12.20 -7.71
CA ASP A 153 -4.01 -13.16 -8.56
C ASP A 153 -2.88 -12.51 -9.37
N GLU A 154 -3.05 -11.26 -9.83
CA GLU A 154 -1.94 -10.50 -10.43
C GLU A 154 -0.78 -10.32 -9.45
N LEU A 155 -1.08 -10.09 -8.16
CA LEU A 155 -0.05 -9.99 -7.12
C LEU A 155 0.62 -11.32 -6.78
N LYS A 156 0.06 -12.47 -7.16
CA LYS A 156 0.75 -13.76 -7.02
C LYS A 156 1.77 -13.99 -8.13
N GLY A 157 1.62 -13.29 -9.26
CA GLY A 157 2.49 -13.42 -10.43
C GLY A 157 3.77 -12.58 -10.38
N ILE A 158 3.92 -11.69 -9.39
CA ILE A 158 5.12 -10.84 -9.25
C ILE A 158 6.28 -11.61 -8.65
N THR A 159 7.46 -11.41 -9.24
CA THR A 159 8.73 -11.91 -8.71
C THR A 159 9.43 -10.81 -7.93
N LEU A 160 9.42 -10.92 -6.61
CA LEU A 160 10.17 -10.04 -5.73
C LEU A 160 11.55 -10.64 -5.47
N LEU A 161 12.59 -9.83 -5.66
CA LEU A 161 13.96 -10.21 -5.34
C LEU A 161 14.09 -10.23 -3.82
N GLU A 162 14.52 -11.36 -3.27
CA GLU A 162 15.02 -11.40 -1.90
C GLU A 162 16.38 -10.69 -1.88
N ASN A 163 16.44 -9.55 -1.19
CA ASN A 163 17.64 -8.74 -1.13
C ASN A 163 17.76 -8.03 0.22
N ASP A 164 18.97 -7.59 0.52
CA ASP A 164 19.33 -6.87 1.75
C ASP A 164 19.26 -5.35 1.60
N ILE A 165 18.50 -4.82 0.61
CA ILE A 165 18.28 -3.38 0.52
C ILE A 165 17.66 -2.91 1.84
N LYS A 166 18.04 -1.72 2.30
CA LYS A 166 17.57 -1.18 3.59
C LYS A 166 16.66 0.01 3.35
N PHE A 167 15.39 -0.26 3.03
CA PHE A 167 14.39 0.79 2.85
C PHE A 167 13.91 1.41 4.17
N ASP A 168 14.22 0.80 5.32
CA ASP A 168 13.68 1.18 6.62
C ASP A 168 13.78 2.69 6.90
N LYS A 169 14.95 3.28 6.67
CA LYS A 169 15.19 4.70 6.97
C LYS A 169 14.30 5.59 6.10
N LEU A 170 14.29 5.35 4.78
CA LEU A 170 13.53 6.12 3.80
C LEU A 170 12.02 6.01 4.07
N ILE A 171 11.52 4.79 4.27
CA ILE A 171 10.09 4.58 4.53
C ILE A 171 9.68 5.15 5.89
N ASN A 172 10.50 5.03 6.94
CA ASN A 172 10.19 5.66 8.22
C ASN A 172 10.17 7.20 8.11
N GLN A 173 11.01 7.81 7.28
CA GLN A 173 10.96 9.25 6.98
C GLN A 173 9.66 9.63 6.26
N ILE A 174 9.33 8.93 5.18
CA ILE A 174 8.10 9.14 4.40
C ILE A 174 6.88 9.02 5.32
N THR A 175 6.76 7.92 6.06
CA THR A 175 5.58 7.68 6.91
C THR A 175 5.47 8.68 8.07
N LYS A 176 6.60 9.16 8.62
CA LYS A 176 6.59 10.24 9.62
C LYS A 176 6.11 11.56 9.01
N ALA A 177 6.57 11.89 7.80
CA ALA A 177 6.13 13.08 7.08
C ALA A 177 4.65 13.00 6.71
N GLN A 178 4.19 11.85 6.22
CA GLN A 178 2.79 11.61 5.85
C GLN A 178 1.81 11.68 7.02
N LYS A 179 2.24 11.29 8.23
CA LYS A 179 1.44 11.47 9.46
C LYS A 179 1.23 12.93 9.83
N THR A 180 2.13 13.82 9.40
CA THR A 180 2.03 15.27 9.68
C THR A 180 1.36 16.00 8.51
N ASN A 181 1.68 15.61 7.28
CA ASN A 181 1.11 16.11 6.04
C ASN A 181 0.65 14.90 5.19
N PRO A 182 -0.65 14.55 5.19
CA PRO A 182 -1.17 13.41 4.45
C PRO A 182 -0.88 13.41 2.94
N ARG A 183 -0.54 14.57 2.36
CA ARG A 183 -0.18 14.75 0.94
C ARG A 183 1.30 15.08 0.75
N TYR A 184 2.15 14.63 1.68
CA TYR A 184 3.60 14.80 1.57
C TYR A 184 4.13 14.27 0.23
N ASP A 185 4.91 15.10 -0.47
CA ASP A 185 5.51 14.77 -1.76
C ASP A 185 6.76 13.90 -1.57
N TYR A 186 6.54 12.63 -1.23
CA TYR A 186 7.62 11.65 -1.16
C TYR A 186 8.22 11.33 -2.55
N ALA A 187 7.48 11.59 -3.63
CA ALA A 187 7.86 11.24 -4.99
C ALA A 187 9.06 12.07 -5.47
N SER A 188 9.09 13.35 -5.13
CA SER A 188 10.22 14.24 -5.44
C SER A 188 11.36 14.17 -4.41
N HIS A 189 11.24 13.31 -3.39
CA HIS A 189 12.18 13.17 -2.28
C HIS A 189 12.69 11.72 -2.18
N GLU A 190 12.25 10.96 -1.17
CA GLU A 190 12.78 9.65 -0.84
C GLU A 190 12.53 8.59 -1.92
N GLN A 191 11.46 8.73 -2.72
CA GLN A 191 11.13 7.78 -3.78
C GLN A 191 12.25 7.64 -4.81
N ILE A 192 12.98 8.73 -5.09
CA ILE A 192 14.09 8.73 -6.06
C ILE A 192 15.15 7.70 -5.66
N GLU A 193 15.54 7.71 -4.37
CA GLU A 193 16.52 6.77 -3.86
C GLU A 193 15.94 5.36 -3.75
N ILE A 194 14.66 5.20 -3.41
CA ILE A 194 14.00 3.89 -3.41
C ILE A 194 14.03 3.28 -4.82
N ASP A 195 13.64 4.03 -5.85
CA ASP A 195 13.64 3.55 -7.24
C ASP A 195 15.08 3.24 -7.70
N ARG A 196 16.05 4.10 -7.41
CA ARG A 196 17.48 3.86 -7.73
C ARG A 196 17.98 2.55 -7.11
N LEU A 197 17.71 2.32 -5.83
CA LEU A 197 18.12 1.09 -5.13
C LEU A 197 17.44 -0.15 -5.72
N VAL A 198 16.19 -0.04 -6.16
CA VAL A 198 15.49 -1.15 -6.83
C VAL A 198 16.10 -1.42 -8.20
N TYR A 199 16.36 -0.39 -9.01
CA TYR A 199 17.01 -0.55 -10.31
C TYR A 199 18.38 -1.22 -10.18
N GLU A 200 19.19 -0.78 -9.22
CA GLU A 200 20.50 -1.37 -8.91
C GLU A 200 20.37 -2.84 -8.50
N ALA A 201 19.44 -3.17 -7.59
CA ALA A 201 19.29 -4.52 -7.09
C ALA A 201 18.81 -5.52 -8.15
N TYR A 202 18.01 -5.06 -9.12
CA TYR A 202 17.58 -5.88 -10.24
C TYR A 202 18.55 -5.84 -11.43
N GLY A 203 19.66 -5.10 -11.33
CA GLY A 203 20.70 -5.04 -12.35
C GLY A 203 20.27 -4.32 -13.63
N LEU A 204 19.35 -3.36 -13.54
CA LEU A 204 18.91 -2.60 -14.70
C LEU A 204 20.02 -1.68 -15.20
N ASN A 205 20.22 -1.66 -16.51
CA ASN A 205 21.10 -0.71 -17.17
C ASN A 205 20.35 0.60 -17.51
N ALA A 206 21.05 1.57 -18.10
CA ALA A 206 20.46 2.87 -18.43
C ALA A 206 19.27 2.76 -19.40
N ASP A 207 19.33 1.88 -20.40
CA ASP A 207 18.27 1.68 -21.38
C ASP A 207 17.03 1.03 -20.73
N ASP A 208 17.23 0.07 -19.81
CA ASP A 208 16.13 -0.54 -19.05
C ASP A 208 15.41 0.50 -18.17
N ILE A 209 16.18 1.34 -17.48
CA ILE A 209 15.66 2.42 -16.63
C ILE A 209 14.88 3.42 -17.49
N GLU A 210 15.44 3.82 -18.63
CA GLU A 210 14.78 4.72 -19.57
C GLU A 210 13.45 4.15 -20.05
N GLU A 211 13.37 2.86 -20.39
CA GLU A 211 12.08 2.25 -20.79
C GLU A 211 11.06 2.24 -19.65
N VAL A 212 11.47 1.90 -18.42
CA VAL A 212 10.56 1.93 -17.24
C VAL A 212 9.98 3.33 -17.03
N GLU A 213 10.83 4.35 -17.12
CA GLU A 213 10.44 5.74 -16.89
C GLU A 213 9.60 6.32 -18.05
N ASN A 214 9.98 6.00 -19.30
CA ASN A 214 9.21 6.38 -20.48
C ASN A 214 7.84 5.69 -20.48
N TRP A 215 7.76 4.42 -20.11
CA TRP A 215 6.50 3.73 -19.89
C TRP A 215 5.65 4.44 -18.83
N PHE A 216 6.25 4.80 -17.69
CA PHE A 216 5.52 5.46 -16.61
C PHE A 216 4.96 6.81 -17.07
N ALA A 217 5.77 7.62 -17.77
CA ALA A 217 5.36 8.91 -18.32
C ALA A 217 4.26 8.78 -19.38
N ARG A 218 4.37 7.80 -20.29
CA ARG A 218 3.35 7.52 -21.32
C ARG A 218 2.04 7.07 -20.70
N ARG A 219 2.10 6.17 -19.71
CA ARG A 219 0.91 5.58 -19.09
C ARG A 219 0.20 6.55 -18.15
N TYR A 220 0.95 7.38 -17.44
CA TYR A 220 0.44 8.30 -16.42
C TYR A 220 0.85 9.75 -16.69
N PRO A 221 0.45 10.35 -17.82
CA PRO A 221 0.98 11.63 -18.28
C PRO A 221 0.74 12.77 -17.29
N LYS A 222 -0.46 12.84 -16.70
CA LYS A 222 -0.79 13.86 -15.69
C LYS A 222 0.08 13.74 -14.44
N LEU A 223 0.17 12.54 -13.88
CA LEU A 223 0.95 12.27 -12.68
C LEU A 223 2.45 12.54 -12.92
N SER A 224 2.98 12.08 -14.06
CA SER A 224 4.38 12.29 -14.41
C SER A 224 4.69 13.78 -14.64
N ALA A 225 3.81 14.52 -15.31
CA ALA A 225 3.98 15.96 -15.50
C ALA A 225 4.02 16.71 -14.16
N ALA A 226 3.11 16.39 -13.23
CA ALA A 226 3.10 17.00 -11.91
C ALA A 226 4.36 16.65 -11.09
N GLN A 227 4.82 15.40 -11.12
CA GLN A 227 6.05 15.00 -10.45
C GLN A 227 7.29 15.70 -11.03
N LYS A 228 7.39 15.81 -12.36
CA LYS A 228 8.47 16.56 -13.01
C LYS A 228 8.45 18.05 -12.64
N GLU A 229 7.27 18.65 -12.55
CA GLU A 229 7.13 20.03 -12.09
C GLU A 229 7.59 20.22 -10.64
N ASN A 230 7.28 19.27 -9.76
CA ASN A 230 7.77 19.31 -8.38
C ASN A 230 9.29 19.16 -8.29
N LEU A 231 9.89 18.28 -9.11
CA LEU A 231 11.35 18.16 -9.22
C LEU A 231 12.01 19.48 -9.64
N ARG A 232 11.48 20.13 -10.69
CA ARG A 232 11.99 21.44 -11.16
C ARG A 232 11.92 22.51 -10.07
N LYS A 233 10.82 22.57 -9.30
CA LYS A 233 10.68 23.50 -8.16
C LYS A 233 11.72 23.28 -7.06
N LEU A 234 12.20 22.04 -6.91
CA LEU A 234 13.28 21.68 -5.98
C LEU A 234 14.68 21.86 -6.57
N GLY A 235 14.80 22.32 -7.82
CA GLY A 235 16.08 22.44 -8.52
C GLY A 235 16.70 21.10 -8.92
N LYS A 236 15.89 20.03 -9.02
CA LYS A 236 16.33 18.70 -9.47
C LYS A 236 16.06 18.52 -10.95
N SER A 237 16.89 17.71 -11.62
CA SER A 237 16.67 17.34 -13.02
C SER A 237 15.37 16.55 -13.20
N ASP A 238 14.67 16.79 -14.32
CA ASP A 238 13.52 16.01 -14.77
C ASP A 238 13.89 14.97 -15.85
N ASP A 239 15.18 14.88 -16.20
CA ASP A 239 15.80 13.74 -16.88
C ASP A 239 16.11 12.67 -15.83
N TYR A 240 15.41 11.54 -15.91
CA TYR A 240 15.52 10.48 -14.91
C TYR A 240 16.90 9.83 -14.88
N LEU A 241 17.60 9.72 -16.02
CA LEU A 241 18.95 9.14 -16.02
C LEU A 241 19.92 10.05 -15.29
N VAL A 242 19.76 11.37 -15.41
CA VAL A 242 20.50 12.33 -14.59
C VAL A 242 20.08 12.21 -13.13
N LEU A 243 18.78 12.18 -12.85
CA LEU A 243 18.23 12.13 -11.50
C LEU A 243 18.73 10.94 -10.68
N TYR A 244 18.90 9.79 -11.34
CA TYR A 244 19.39 8.55 -10.72
C TYR A 244 20.92 8.39 -10.81
N GLY A 245 21.65 9.30 -11.47
CA GLY A 245 23.10 9.28 -11.58
C GLY A 245 23.69 8.39 -12.69
N TYR A 246 22.88 8.00 -13.67
CA TYR A 246 23.27 7.19 -14.83
C TYR A 246 23.71 8.03 -16.05
N LYS A 247 23.49 9.35 -16.01
CA LYS A 247 23.90 10.32 -17.04
C LYS A 247 24.43 11.58 -16.37
N LYS A 248 25.47 12.20 -16.94
CA LYS A 248 25.97 13.51 -16.49
C LYS A 248 25.14 14.63 -17.09
N GLU A 249 24.92 15.69 -16.32
CA GLU A 249 24.32 16.96 -16.79
C GLU A 249 25.17 17.63 -17.88
#